data_AF-A0A556QQQ2-F1
#
_entry.id   AF-A0A556QQQ2-F1
#
_cell.length_a   1.000
_cell.length_b   1.000
_cell.length_c   1.000
_cell.angle_alpha   90.00
_cell.angle_beta   90.00
_cell.angle_gamma   90.00
#
_symmetry.space_group_name_H-M   'P 1'
#
loop_
_entity.id
_entity.type
_entity.pdbx_description
1 polymer ?
#
loop_
_entity_poly.entity_id
_entity_poly.type
_entity_poly.pdbx_seq_one_letter_code
_entity_poly.pdbx_strand_id
1 'polypeptide(L)'
;MKAVILSAGSVPHEITALFRCPSVGLIPINGRPLIALQIDFLKQLGATEISVALRSRDSRLREYLAQYARLFEVPVSIVEITSDRGPGGTMVEALCPEDFEKGALVLLGDTLIERDGSFKLGSENAVFTSPVEEPQRWCMVSAAGDGSVTALVDKPSRSDAEAEAAVGCYWFGRVDAATWSAITQIPGARIEISAILERVRIAQGLSRRRITGWLDCGNVDLLVATRRRMIAARSFNSLVIDELRGTVRKRSTHGDKFRHEINYYRLLPHDLAVFFPRLISHETSQPDAHVELEYYAYPTISEVYIYEEYGDYFWTAVIDKLGAVLAEFSKRRAVITAADCAAFYTSKLSRRLGDARAQSGELGRLLELDEIRINGAVMRGVPALLDSLLKELAGLSRNVTGSVIHGDLCFANILLEPLNKTLRLIDPRGSFHEVGVFGDARYDYAKLWHSVDGHYDAIINDMFSVRVTGDAAEFDCYRPRAREHVLRRLEAILPAGISKREVRLIEGSLFLSMLPLHADHPRRQLAMLLSGICILNEEL
;
A
#
# COMPACT_ATOMS: atom_id res chain seq x y z
N MET A 1 -1.69 26.09 -7.32
CA MET A 1 -0.93 25.82 -8.56
C MET A 1 -1.49 24.58 -9.23
N LYS A 2 -1.39 24.46 -10.56
CA LYS A 2 -1.77 23.24 -11.29
C LYS A 2 -0.59 22.28 -11.39
N ALA A 3 -0.87 20.99 -11.23
CA ALA A 3 0.10 19.93 -11.45
C ALA A 3 -0.46 18.87 -12.41
N VAL A 4 0.41 18.39 -13.30
CA VAL A 4 0.11 17.34 -14.27
C VAL A 4 1.02 16.14 -13.99
N ILE A 5 0.44 14.94 -13.96
CA ILE A 5 1.18 13.67 -13.95
C ILE A 5 1.05 13.03 -15.33
N LEU A 6 2.18 12.80 -16.00
CA LEU A 6 2.24 12.20 -17.34
C LEU A 6 2.27 10.68 -17.24
N SER A 7 1.10 10.06 -17.12
CA SER A 7 0.94 8.60 -16.99
C SER A 7 0.48 7.91 -18.28
N ALA A 8 0.54 8.61 -19.42
CA ALA A 8 0.18 8.04 -20.72
C ALA A 8 1.28 7.17 -21.34
N GLY A 9 2.49 7.14 -20.76
CA GLY A 9 3.59 6.32 -21.26
C GLY A 9 3.26 4.82 -21.31
N SER A 10 3.85 4.10 -22.26
CA SER A 10 3.81 2.62 -22.26
C SER A 10 4.66 2.11 -21.10
N VAL A 11 4.16 1.12 -20.36
CA VAL A 11 4.96 0.44 -19.33
C VAL A 11 6.13 -0.28 -20.00
N PRO A 12 7.36 -0.13 -19.50
CA PRO A 12 8.52 -0.87 -20.00
C PRO A 12 8.24 -2.38 -20.04
N HIS A 13 8.76 -3.07 -21.07
CA HIS A 13 8.42 -4.47 -21.30
C HIS A 13 8.89 -5.35 -20.15
N GLU A 14 10.05 -5.05 -19.57
CA GLU A 14 10.64 -5.76 -18.45
C GLU A 14 9.78 -5.61 -17.18
N ILE A 15 9.27 -4.41 -16.91
CA ILE A 15 8.34 -4.17 -15.79
C ILE A 15 7.02 -4.91 -16.03
N THR A 16 6.50 -4.86 -17.26
CA THR A 16 5.28 -5.59 -17.64
C THR A 16 5.46 -7.10 -17.48
N ALA A 17 6.62 -7.63 -17.87
CA ALA A 17 6.94 -9.05 -17.77
C ALA A 17 7.10 -9.53 -16.33
N LEU A 18 7.75 -8.73 -15.47
CA LEU A 18 8.06 -9.10 -14.09
C LEU A 18 6.91 -8.83 -13.12
N PHE A 19 6.21 -7.71 -13.27
CA PHE A 19 5.21 -7.24 -12.31
C PHE A 19 3.77 -7.28 -12.84
N ARG A 20 3.56 -7.69 -14.12
CA ARG A 20 2.24 -7.72 -14.78
C ARG A 20 1.41 -6.45 -14.57
N CYS A 21 2.09 -5.31 -14.43
CA CYS A 21 1.46 -4.06 -14.11
C CYS A 21 0.94 -3.41 -15.40
N PRO A 22 -0.37 -3.17 -15.53
CA PRO A 22 -0.95 -2.62 -16.76
C PRO A 22 -0.64 -1.12 -16.94
N SER A 23 -0.21 -0.44 -15.88
CA SER A 23 0.00 1.00 -15.84
C SER A 23 1.13 1.38 -14.89
N VAL A 24 2.01 2.29 -15.30
CA VAL A 24 3.14 2.75 -14.47
C VAL A 24 2.66 3.34 -13.14
N GLY A 25 1.55 4.10 -13.17
CA GLY A 25 0.99 4.70 -11.96
C GLY A 25 0.48 3.68 -10.93
N LEU A 26 0.24 2.43 -11.33
CA LEU A 26 -0.21 1.37 -10.44
C LEU A 26 0.90 0.47 -9.93
N ILE A 27 2.16 0.72 -10.32
CA ILE A 27 3.30 -0.01 -9.78
C ILE A 27 3.25 0.12 -8.25
N PRO A 28 3.12 -0.99 -7.49
CA PRO A 28 3.09 -0.91 -6.04
C PRO A 28 4.49 -0.57 -5.54
N ILE A 29 4.57 0.53 -4.82
CA ILE A 29 5.73 1.00 -4.09
C ILE A 29 5.33 1.02 -2.62
N ASN A 30 5.84 0.06 -1.85
CA ASN A 30 5.63 0.01 -0.40
C ASN A 30 4.15 -0.06 0.02
N GLY A 31 3.41 -1.01 -0.54
CA GLY A 31 1.97 -1.14 -0.28
C GLY A 31 1.11 0.05 -0.72
N ARG A 32 1.59 0.96 -1.58
CA ARG A 32 0.77 2.01 -2.20
C ARG A 32 1.10 2.10 -3.69
N PRO A 33 0.15 2.46 -4.55
CA PRO A 33 0.45 2.63 -5.97
C PRO A 33 1.23 3.94 -6.15
N LEU A 34 2.18 3.94 -7.08
CA LEU A 34 3.03 5.08 -7.39
C LEU A 34 2.23 6.39 -7.57
N ILE A 35 1.11 6.33 -8.28
CA ILE A 35 0.24 7.49 -8.53
C ILE A 35 -0.28 8.13 -7.23
N ALA A 36 -0.58 7.33 -6.20
CA ALA A 36 -1.06 7.86 -4.93
C ALA A 36 0.06 8.57 -4.15
N LEU A 37 1.29 8.04 -4.23
CA LEU A 37 2.47 8.68 -3.65
C LEU A 37 2.79 10.01 -4.36
N GLN A 38 2.65 10.04 -5.68
CA GLN A 38 2.81 11.26 -6.48
C GLN A 38 1.75 12.29 -6.13
N ILE A 39 0.48 11.90 -6.01
CA ILE A 39 -0.60 12.81 -5.60
C ILE A 39 -0.33 13.40 -4.21
N ASP A 40 0.11 12.59 -3.26
CA ASP A 40 0.47 13.09 -1.92
C ASP A 40 1.63 14.09 -1.96
N PHE A 41 2.66 13.81 -2.74
CA PHE A 41 3.78 14.73 -2.98
C PHE A 41 3.28 16.07 -3.54
N LEU A 42 2.42 16.04 -4.56
CA LEU A 42 1.86 17.25 -5.17
C LEU A 42 0.98 18.05 -4.20
N LYS A 43 0.15 17.37 -3.39
CA LYS A 43 -0.66 18.03 -2.35
C LYS A 43 0.21 18.75 -1.32
N GLN A 44 1.31 18.11 -0.91
CA GLN A 44 2.25 18.71 0.04
C GLN A 44 2.99 19.92 -0.53
N LEU A 45 3.20 19.97 -1.85
CA LEU A 45 3.71 21.15 -2.55
C LEU A 45 2.68 22.28 -2.70
N GLY A 46 1.43 22.05 -2.30
CA GLY A 46 0.34 23.03 -2.43
C GLY A 46 -0.34 23.04 -3.81
N ALA A 47 -0.26 21.93 -4.55
CA ALA A 47 -1.08 21.76 -5.74
C ALA A 47 -2.57 21.81 -5.38
N THR A 48 -3.30 22.72 -6.03
CA THR A 48 -4.74 22.93 -5.82
C THR A 48 -5.56 22.21 -6.89
N GLU A 49 -4.94 21.96 -8.04
CA GLU A 49 -5.51 21.21 -9.16
C GLU A 49 -4.50 20.15 -9.58
N ILE A 50 -4.90 18.88 -9.52
CA ILE A 50 -4.06 17.77 -9.95
C ILE A 50 -4.75 17.10 -11.14
N SER A 51 -4.00 16.86 -12.20
CA SER A 51 -4.50 16.19 -13.39
C SER A 51 -3.58 15.04 -13.77
N VAL A 52 -4.17 13.94 -14.21
CA VAL A 52 -3.43 12.76 -14.68
C VAL A 52 -3.69 12.59 -16.16
N ALA A 53 -2.64 12.76 -16.97
CA ALA A 53 -2.66 12.50 -18.39
C ALA A 53 -2.62 10.99 -18.61
N LEU A 54 -3.69 10.42 -19.14
CA LEU A 54 -3.91 8.97 -19.19
C LEU A 54 -4.38 8.55 -20.58
N ARG A 55 -3.85 7.44 -21.11
CA ARG A 55 -4.37 6.88 -22.37
C ARG A 55 -5.80 6.37 -22.18
N SER A 56 -6.64 6.56 -23.19
CA SER A 56 -8.02 6.07 -23.22
C SER A 56 -8.18 4.58 -22.90
N ARG A 57 -7.21 3.76 -23.34
CA ARG A 57 -7.19 2.30 -23.13
C ARG A 57 -6.82 1.85 -21.71
N ASP A 58 -6.30 2.74 -20.85
CA ASP A 58 -5.92 2.39 -19.48
C ASP A 58 -7.13 2.48 -18.54
N SER A 59 -8.03 1.50 -18.66
CA SER A 59 -9.26 1.44 -17.86
C SER A 59 -8.97 1.23 -16.37
N ARG A 60 -7.85 0.59 -16.03
CA ARG A 60 -7.54 0.18 -14.66
C ARG A 60 -7.05 1.36 -13.83
N LEU A 61 -6.09 2.14 -14.32
CA LEU A 61 -5.69 3.36 -13.62
C LEU A 61 -6.84 4.38 -13.58
N ARG A 62 -7.68 4.45 -14.63
CA ARG A 62 -8.90 5.27 -14.63
C ARG A 62 -9.85 4.90 -13.50
N GLU A 63 -10.16 3.62 -13.32
CA GLU A 63 -11.02 3.13 -12.23
C GLU A 63 -10.42 3.39 -10.86
N TYR A 64 -9.12 3.15 -10.70
CA TYR A 64 -8.42 3.44 -9.46
C TYR A 64 -8.51 4.93 -9.12
N LEU A 65 -8.22 5.83 -10.06
CA LEU A 65 -8.28 7.27 -9.87
C LEU A 65 -9.70 7.76 -9.59
N ALA A 66 -10.72 7.21 -10.26
CA ALA A 66 -12.11 7.56 -10.00
C ALA A 66 -12.53 7.18 -8.57
N GLN A 67 -12.14 5.99 -8.10
CA GLN A 67 -12.38 5.58 -6.72
C GLN A 67 -11.55 6.39 -5.73
N TYR A 68 -10.28 6.64 -6.03
CA TYR A 68 -9.38 7.44 -5.19
C TYR A 68 -9.90 8.87 -5.03
N ALA A 69 -10.24 9.55 -6.13
CA ALA A 69 -10.82 10.90 -6.10
C ALA A 69 -12.12 10.94 -5.28
N ARG A 70 -13.00 9.94 -5.44
CA ARG A 70 -14.24 9.82 -4.66
C ARG A 70 -13.96 9.61 -3.16
N LEU A 71 -13.06 8.70 -2.82
CA LEU A 71 -12.82 8.30 -1.42
C LEU A 71 -12.09 9.40 -0.63
N PHE A 72 -11.12 10.05 -1.25
CA PHE A 72 -10.23 11.02 -0.60
C PHE A 72 -10.60 12.48 -0.86
N GLU A 73 -11.66 12.73 -1.63
CA GLU A 73 -12.11 14.08 -2.03
C GLU A 73 -10.98 14.92 -2.62
N VAL A 74 -10.07 14.27 -3.35
CA VAL A 74 -8.97 14.96 -4.02
C VAL A 74 -9.45 15.42 -5.39
N PRO A 75 -9.23 16.70 -5.77
CA PRO A 75 -9.57 17.21 -7.09
C PRO A 75 -8.58 16.68 -8.13
N VAL A 76 -8.63 15.36 -8.37
CA VAL A 76 -7.89 14.72 -9.45
C VAL A 76 -8.80 14.66 -10.67
N SER A 77 -8.37 15.29 -11.75
CA SER A 77 -9.00 15.16 -13.06
C SER A 77 -8.20 14.22 -13.96
N ILE A 78 -8.87 13.54 -14.88
CA ILE A 78 -8.22 12.72 -15.90
C ILE A 78 -8.25 13.50 -17.19
N VAL A 79 -7.07 13.69 -17.79
CA VAL A 79 -6.95 14.24 -19.15
C VAL A 79 -6.70 13.07 -20.08
N GLU A 80 -7.64 12.84 -21.00
CA GLU A 80 -7.54 11.73 -21.93
C GLU A 80 -6.55 12.04 -23.04
N ILE A 81 -5.55 11.17 -23.18
CA ILE A 81 -4.49 11.28 -24.17
C ILE A 81 -4.77 10.30 -25.30
N THR A 82 -4.95 10.86 -26.49
CA THR A 82 -5.32 10.13 -27.71
C THR A 82 -4.12 9.84 -28.58
N SER A 83 -3.07 10.68 -28.52
CA SER A 83 -1.87 10.53 -29.34
C SER A 83 -0.75 9.78 -28.62
N ASP A 84 0.07 9.02 -29.36
CA ASP A 84 1.31 8.42 -28.84
C ASP A 84 2.54 9.19 -29.32
N ARG A 85 2.67 10.44 -28.85
CA ARG A 85 3.76 11.35 -29.25
C ARG A 85 4.86 11.48 -28.21
N GLY A 86 5.05 10.48 -27.35
CA GLY A 86 6.04 10.51 -26.27
C GLY A 86 5.66 11.42 -25.10
N PRO A 87 6.53 11.56 -24.09
CA PRO A 87 6.22 12.32 -22.87
C PRO A 87 6.04 13.81 -23.14
N GLY A 88 6.82 14.41 -24.05
CA GLY A 88 6.65 15.80 -24.46
C GLY A 88 5.33 16.04 -25.21
N GLY A 89 4.94 15.13 -26.10
CA GLY A 89 3.66 15.22 -26.78
C GLY A 89 2.47 15.06 -25.81
N THR A 90 2.59 14.15 -24.85
CA THR A 90 1.62 13.97 -23.77
C THR A 90 1.45 15.26 -22.96
N MET A 91 2.57 15.93 -22.63
CA MET A 91 2.53 17.21 -21.90
C MET A 91 1.78 18.30 -22.67
N VAL A 92 2.03 18.42 -23.98
CA VAL A 92 1.38 19.41 -24.84
C VAL A 92 -0.11 19.12 -25.02
N GLU A 93 -0.52 17.86 -25.09
CA GLU A 93 -1.94 17.47 -25.16
C GLU A 93 -2.65 17.63 -23.80
N ALA A 94 -1.93 17.45 -22.69
CA ALA A 94 -2.48 17.51 -21.34
C ALA A 94 -2.68 18.94 -20.79
N LEU A 95 -1.98 19.93 -21.33
CA LEU A 95 -1.92 21.29 -20.81
C LEU A 95 -2.36 22.31 -21.87
N CYS A 96 -2.89 23.44 -21.40
CA CYS A 96 -3.27 24.57 -22.25
C CYS A 96 -2.35 25.79 -22.01
N PRO A 97 -2.34 26.80 -22.91
CA PRO A 97 -1.51 28.00 -22.74
C PRO A 97 -1.71 28.68 -21.36
N GLU A 98 -2.95 28.74 -20.89
CA GLU A 98 -3.31 29.39 -19.62
C GLU A 98 -2.71 28.69 -18.40
N ASP A 99 -2.48 27.37 -18.49
CA ASP A 99 -1.81 26.62 -17.42
C ASP A 99 -0.36 27.07 -17.25
N PHE A 100 0.32 27.30 -18.38
CA PHE A 100 1.72 27.73 -18.45
C PHE A 100 1.92 29.20 -18.08
N GLU A 101 0.93 30.06 -18.34
CA GLU A 101 0.96 31.46 -17.91
C GLU A 101 0.83 31.63 -16.39
N LYS A 102 0.04 30.75 -15.74
CA LYS A 102 -0.22 30.77 -14.29
C LYS A 102 0.80 29.96 -13.48
N GLY A 103 1.57 29.12 -14.14
CA GLY A 103 2.56 28.23 -13.54
C GLY A 103 2.06 26.79 -13.45
N ALA A 104 2.78 25.87 -14.08
CA ALA A 104 2.45 24.45 -14.13
C ALA A 104 3.62 23.57 -13.70
N LEU A 105 3.35 22.62 -12.80
CA LEU A 105 4.31 21.57 -12.45
C LEU A 105 4.00 20.30 -13.25
N VAL A 106 5.01 19.72 -13.88
CA VAL A 106 4.90 18.50 -14.68
C VAL A 106 5.75 17.40 -14.06
N LEU A 107 5.13 16.26 -13.77
CA LEU A 107 5.76 15.08 -13.19
C LEU A 107 5.58 13.88 -14.13
N LEU A 108 6.65 13.14 -14.41
CA LEU A 108 6.56 11.89 -15.17
C LEU A 108 5.91 10.78 -14.33
N GLY A 109 5.08 9.94 -14.95
CA GLY A 109 4.32 8.90 -14.26
C GLY A 109 5.17 7.82 -13.58
N ASP A 110 6.42 7.64 -13.98
CA ASP A 110 7.41 6.71 -13.42
C ASP A 110 8.34 7.34 -12.37
N THR A 111 8.17 8.62 -12.07
CA THR A 111 9.05 9.36 -11.15
C THR A 111 8.43 9.48 -9.77
N LEU A 112 9.16 9.06 -8.74
CA LEU A 112 8.87 9.36 -7.35
C LEU A 112 9.95 10.27 -6.78
N ILE A 113 9.52 11.31 -6.05
CA ILE A 113 10.40 12.20 -5.32
C ILE A 113 10.07 12.01 -3.84
N GLU A 114 11.01 11.40 -3.11
CA GLU A 114 10.95 11.38 -1.65
C GLU A 114 11.03 12.82 -1.15
N ARG A 115 10.37 13.10 -0.02
CA ARG A 115 10.35 14.43 0.59
C ARG A 115 11.78 14.97 0.77
N ASP A 116 12.20 15.82 -0.14
CA ASP A 116 13.25 16.79 0.12
C ASP A 116 12.59 18.12 0.48
N GLY A 117 13.18 18.82 1.46
CA GLY A 117 12.60 19.99 2.10
C GLY A 117 12.07 21.01 1.09
N SER A 118 10.90 21.58 1.39
CA SER A 118 10.17 22.61 0.63
C SER A 118 11.03 23.47 -0.30
N PHE A 119 11.17 23.09 -1.57
CA PHE A 119 11.67 24.01 -2.58
C PHE A 119 10.54 24.98 -2.94
N LYS A 120 10.82 26.29 -2.90
CA LYS A 120 9.82 27.31 -3.25
C LYS A 120 9.74 27.44 -4.76
N LEU A 121 8.56 27.20 -5.30
CA LEU A 121 8.27 27.45 -6.71
C LEU A 121 8.06 28.95 -6.91
N GLY A 122 8.83 29.54 -7.83
CA GLY A 122 8.78 30.97 -8.17
C GLY A 122 8.28 31.17 -9.60
N SER A 123 8.46 32.36 -10.16
CA SER A 123 8.11 32.63 -11.57
C SER A 123 9.11 32.04 -12.58
N GLU A 124 10.31 31.66 -12.13
CA GLU A 124 11.35 31.11 -12.99
C GLU A 124 11.06 29.67 -13.39
N ASN A 125 11.33 29.33 -14.66
CA ASN A 125 11.26 27.97 -15.16
C ASN A 125 12.42 27.15 -14.58
N ALA A 126 12.15 25.90 -14.17
CA ALA A 126 13.15 25.04 -13.57
C ALA A 126 13.06 23.58 -14.01
N VAL A 127 14.23 22.96 -14.15
CA VAL A 127 14.41 21.51 -14.27
C VAL A 127 15.02 20.98 -12.99
N PHE A 128 14.44 19.92 -12.44
CA PHE A 128 14.99 19.27 -11.25
C PHE A 128 16.02 18.21 -11.65
N THR A 129 17.14 18.13 -10.92
CA THR A 129 18.27 17.27 -11.26
C THR A 129 18.81 16.47 -10.08
N SER A 130 19.42 15.31 -10.37
CA SER A 130 20.13 14.48 -9.41
C SER A 130 21.39 13.88 -10.05
N PRO A 131 22.49 13.71 -9.31
CA PRO A 131 23.66 12.97 -9.79
C PRO A 131 23.30 11.50 -10.07
N VAL A 132 23.98 10.90 -11.04
CA VAL A 132 23.79 9.51 -11.49
C VAL A 132 25.11 8.87 -11.91
N GLU A 133 25.19 7.55 -11.81
CA GLU A 133 26.38 6.78 -12.23
C GLU A 133 26.37 6.42 -13.72
N GLU A 134 25.19 6.32 -14.35
CA GLU A 134 25.00 5.84 -15.73
C GLU A 134 24.36 6.89 -16.68
N PRO A 135 25.02 8.02 -17.00
CA PRO A 135 24.44 9.15 -17.72
C PRO A 135 23.66 8.80 -19.01
N GLN A 136 24.04 7.73 -19.70
CA GLN A 136 23.41 7.24 -20.93
C GLN A 136 21.92 6.88 -20.80
N ARG A 137 21.41 6.71 -19.57
CA ARG A 137 20.00 6.36 -19.33
C ARG A 137 19.08 7.58 -19.33
N TRP A 138 19.62 8.79 -19.14
CA TRP A 138 18.84 9.99 -18.83
C TRP A 138 19.21 11.19 -19.71
N CYS A 139 18.36 12.22 -19.65
CA CYS A 139 18.74 13.54 -20.15
C CYS A 139 19.66 14.22 -19.14
N MET A 140 20.87 14.54 -19.57
CA MET A 140 21.88 15.19 -18.75
C MET A 140 21.80 16.71 -18.90
N VAL A 141 21.84 17.40 -17.76
CA VAL A 141 21.66 18.85 -17.63
C VAL A 141 22.96 19.47 -17.12
N SER A 142 23.58 20.31 -17.92
CA SER A 142 24.72 21.15 -17.53
C SER A 142 24.21 22.53 -17.12
N ALA A 143 24.79 23.11 -16.07
CA ALA A 143 24.42 24.43 -15.58
C ALA A 143 25.66 25.23 -15.17
N ALA A 144 25.57 26.55 -15.28
CA ALA A 144 26.59 27.47 -14.78
C ALA A 144 26.54 27.58 -13.24
N GLY A 145 27.52 28.25 -12.65
CA GLY A 145 27.66 28.38 -11.19
C GLY A 145 26.50 29.11 -10.49
N ASP A 146 25.72 29.91 -11.22
CA ASP A 146 24.50 30.57 -10.77
C ASP A 146 23.24 29.68 -10.87
N GLY A 147 23.37 28.46 -11.40
CA GLY A 147 22.28 27.52 -11.63
C GLY A 147 21.61 27.66 -13.00
N SER A 148 22.00 28.60 -13.84
CA SER A 148 21.45 28.75 -15.20
C SER A 148 21.81 27.55 -16.07
N VAL A 149 20.82 26.88 -16.67
CA VAL A 149 21.06 25.71 -17.54
C VAL A 149 21.75 26.16 -18.84
N THR A 150 22.89 25.56 -19.12
CA THR A 150 23.71 25.86 -20.30
C THR A 150 23.51 24.87 -21.44
N ALA A 151 23.28 23.59 -21.11
CA ALA A 151 23.05 22.54 -22.10
C ALA A 151 22.15 21.42 -21.57
N LEU A 152 21.41 20.81 -22.48
CA LEU A 152 20.58 19.63 -22.28
C LEU A 152 20.97 18.60 -23.33
N VAL A 153 21.41 17.41 -22.91
CA VAL A 153 21.79 16.34 -23.83
C VAL A 153 21.02 15.07 -23.46
N ASP A 154 20.16 14.60 -24.35
CA ASP A 154 19.36 13.40 -24.11
C ASP A 154 20.20 12.14 -24.37
N LYS A 155 20.31 11.27 -23.35
CA LYS A 155 20.98 9.96 -23.39
C LYS A 155 22.36 10.00 -24.05
N PRO A 156 23.28 10.82 -23.52
CA PRO A 156 24.60 10.97 -24.13
C PRO A 156 25.44 9.69 -24.00
N SER A 157 26.33 9.46 -24.96
CA SER A 157 27.34 8.39 -24.84
C SER A 157 28.44 8.69 -23.82
N ARG A 158 28.65 9.98 -23.51
CA ARG A 158 29.57 10.50 -22.48
C ARG A 158 28.98 11.76 -21.86
N SER A 159 29.12 11.93 -20.56
CA SER A 159 28.64 13.11 -19.85
C SER A 159 29.80 13.92 -19.29
N ASP A 160 29.61 15.24 -19.26
CA ASP A 160 30.47 16.13 -18.49
C ASP A 160 30.37 15.78 -17.00
N ALA A 161 31.46 15.97 -16.26
CA ALA A 161 31.54 15.60 -14.84
C ALA A 161 30.57 16.39 -13.93
N GLU A 162 30.15 17.59 -14.37
CA GLU A 162 29.24 18.46 -13.60
C GLU A 162 27.77 18.37 -14.04
N ALA A 163 27.48 17.56 -15.06
CA ALA A 163 26.12 17.38 -15.56
C ALA A 163 25.34 16.36 -14.70
N GLU A 164 24.05 16.62 -14.52
CA GLU A 164 23.16 15.80 -13.70
C GLU A 164 21.95 15.32 -14.47
N ALA A 165 21.38 14.19 -14.09
CA ALA A 165 20.19 13.67 -14.75
C ALA A 165 18.97 14.52 -14.40
N ALA A 166 18.16 14.86 -15.40
CA ALA A 166 16.83 15.41 -15.21
C ALA A 166 15.92 14.34 -14.58
N VAL A 167 15.32 14.64 -13.43
CA VAL A 167 14.65 13.64 -12.58
C VAL A 167 13.19 13.38 -12.94
N GLY A 168 12.69 13.88 -14.07
CA GLY A 168 11.28 13.71 -14.44
C GLY A 168 10.30 14.64 -13.71
N CYS A 169 10.80 15.71 -13.09
CA CYS A 169 10.00 16.79 -12.51
C CYS A 169 10.43 18.14 -13.09
N TYR A 170 9.46 18.94 -13.53
CA TYR A 170 9.69 20.16 -14.27
C TYR A 170 8.71 21.24 -13.81
N TRP A 171 9.23 22.43 -13.54
CA TRP A 171 8.44 23.59 -13.17
C TRP A 171 8.47 24.62 -14.28
N PHE A 172 7.31 24.94 -14.83
CA PHE A 172 7.13 25.99 -15.81
C PHE A 172 6.46 27.16 -15.11
N GLY A 173 7.26 28.08 -14.55
CA GLY A 173 6.76 29.16 -13.70
C GLY A 173 6.01 30.24 -14.46
N ARG A 174 6.48 30.57 -15.67
CA ARG A 174 5.78 31.46 -16.60
C ARG A 174 6.30 31.23 -18.01
N VAL A 175 5.50 30.59 -18.85
CA VAL A 175 5.78 30.45 -20.28
C VAL A 175 4.81 31.31 -21.06
N ASP A 176 5.35 32.19 -21.93
CA ASP A 176 4.52 33.10 -22.71
C ASP A 176 3.93 32.43 -23.96
N ALA A 177 2.92 33.07 -24.55
CA ALA A 177 2.22 32.56 -25.73
C ALA A 177 3.17 32.29 -26.92
N ALA A 178 4.24 33.08 -27.09
CA ALA A 178 5.19 32.90 -28.18
C ALA A 178 6.03 31.63 -27.98
N THR A 179 6.52 31.41 -26.77
CA THR A 179 7.28 30.21 -26.38
C THR A 179 6.38 28.98 -26.43
N TRP A 180 5.14 29.07 -25.95
CA TRP A 180 4.15 28.01 -26.08
C TRP A 180 3.86 27.65 -27.54
N SER A 181 3.67 28.65 -28.42
CA SER A 181 3.52 28.42 -29.86
C SER A 181 4.74 27.71 -30.45
N ALA A 182 5.94 28.05 -30.01
CA ALA A 182 7.16 27.37 -30.46
C ALA A 182 7.26 25.92 -29.98
N ILE A 183 6.74 25.60 -28.78
CA ILE A 183 6.68 24.25 -28.21
C ILE A 183 5.68 23.37 -28.99
N THR A 184 4.48 23.89 -29.25
CA THR A 184 3.42 23.14 -29.95
C THR A 184 3.78 22.80 -31.41
N GLN A 185 4.69 23.58 -32.00
CA GLN A 185 5.19 23.38 -33.37
C GLN A 185 6.44 22.48 -33.45
N ILE A 186 6.89 21.87 -32.35
CA ILE A 186 8.03 20.94 -32.40
C ILE A 186 7.69 19.77 -33.36
N PRO A 187 8.48 19.57 -34.42
CA PRO A 187 8.23 18.52 -35.40
C PRO A 187 8.61 17.15 -34.85
N GLY A 188 7.99 16.10 -35.38
CA GLY A 188 8.34 14.71 -35.08
C GLY A 188 7.16 13.88 -34.57
N ALA A 189 7.22 12.58 -34.88
CA ALA A 189 6.22 11.62 -34.42
C ALA A 189 6.27 11.44 -32.89
N ARG A 190 7.46 11.56 -32.29
CA ARG A 190 7.70 11.46 -30.84
C ARG A 190 8.46 12.70 -30.38
N ILE A 191 7.94 13.36 -29.35
CA ILE A 191 8.51 14.55 -28.72
C ILE A 191 8.99 14.16 -27.32
N GLU A 192 10.28 14.33 -27.07
CA GLU A 192 10.87 14.17 -25.74
C GLU A 192 10.76 15.48 -24.94
N ILE A 193 10.71 15.38 -23.61
CA ILE A 193 10.62 16.56 -22.74
C ILE A 193 11.86 17.46 -22.89
N SER A 194 13.03 16.87 -23.13
CA SER A 194 14.29 17.59 -23.36
C SER A 194 14.18 18.62 -24.50
N ALA A 195 13.46 18.29 -25.58
CA ALA A 195 13.22 19.21 -26.70
C ALA A 195 12.36 20.42 -26.28
N ILE A 196 11.42 20.22 -25.35
CA ILE A 196 10.57 21.30 -24.83
C ILE A 196 11.37 22.19 -23.87
N LEU A 197 12.14 21.57 -22.97
CA LEU A 197 13.02 22.29 -22.05
C LEU A 197 14.04 23.15 -22.81
N GLU A 198 14.58 22.67 -23.93
CA GLU A 198 15.52 23.43 -24.75
C GLU A 198 14.86 24.66 -25.39
N ARG A 199 13.60 24.57 -25.85
CA ARG A 199 12.85 25.73 -26.35
C ARG A 199 12.62 26.77 -25.26
N VAL A 200 12.25 26.33 -24.05
CA VAL A 200 12.07 27.22 -22.89
C VAL A 200 13.39 27.87 -22.49
N ARG A 201 14.48 27.09 -22.43
CA ARG A 201 15.83 27.57 -22.10
C ARG A 201 16.29 28.68 -23.04
N ILE A 202 16.13 28.50 -24.36
CA ILE A 202 16.53 29.48 -25.37
C ILE A 202 15.67 30.75 -25.30
N ALA A 203 14.36 30.60 -25.10
CA ALA A 203 13.43 31.72 -25.18
C ALA A 203 13.36 32.56 -23.89
N GLN A 204 13.39 31.92 -22.72
CA GLN A 204 13.05 32.55 -21.44
C GLN A 204 13.99 32.16 -20.29
N GLY A 205 14.99 31.32 -20.55
CA GLY A 205 15.86 30.78 -19.53
C GLY A 205 15.27 29.58 -18.77
N LEU A 206 16.15 28.77 -18.22
CA LEU A 206 15.82 27.58 -17.43
C LEU A 206 16.85 27.43 -16.32
N SER A 207 16.39 27.26 -15.09
CA SER A 207 17.25 27.10 -13.91
C SER A 207 17.32 25.64 -13.48
N ARG A 208 18.51 25.17 -13.10
CA ARG A 208 18.71 23.84 -12.51
C ARG A 208 18.41 23.87 -11.02
N ARG A 209 17.62 22.91 -10.53
CA ARG A 209 17.37 22.71 -9.10
C ARG A 209 17.71 21.28 -8.69
N ARG A 210 18.79 21.13 -7.93
CA ARG A 210 19.17 19.81 -7.40
C ARG A 210 18.14 19.32 -6.38
N ILE A 211 17.80 18.04 -6.43
CA ILE A 211 16.94 17.37 -5.45
C ILE A 211 17.60 16.09 -4.95
N THR A 212 17.39 15.75 -3.68
CA THR A 212 17.73 14.44 -3.12
C THR A 212 16.49 13.56 -3.02
N GLY A 213 16.67 12.24 -2.96
CA GLY A 213 15.53 11.31 -2.81
C GLY A 213 14.73 11.07 -4.10
N TRP A 214 15.33 11.26 -5.27
CA TRP A 214 14.72 10.80 -6.53
C TRP A 214 14.75 9.27 -6.62
N LEU A 215 13.61 8.69 -6.96
CA LEU A 215 13.41 7.26 -7.17
C LEU A 215 12.76 7.05 -8.53
N ASP A 216 13.51 6.41 -9.43
CA ASP A 216 13.03 6.01 -10.76
C ASP A 216 12.33 4.65 -10.66
N CYS A 217 11.03 4.64 -11.01
CA CYS A 217 10.20 3.44 -11.05
C CYS A 217 9.99 2.91 -12.48
N GLY A 218 10.67 3.51 -13.46
CA GLY A 218 10.60 3.12 -14.88
C GLY A 218 11.65 2.05 -15.25
N ASN A 219 12.65 1.84 -14.41
CA ASN A 219 13.66 0.82 -14.62
C ASN A 219 13.57 -0.30 -13.58
N VAL A 220 13.71 -1.56 -14.00
CA VAL A 220 13.50 -2.74 -13.12
C VAL A 220 14.48 -2.79 -11.95
N ASP A 221 15.77 -2.58 -12.21
CA ASP A 221 16.84 -2.55 -11.21
C ASP A 221 16.57 -1.46 -10.15
N LEU A 222 16.21 -0.25 -10.61
CA LEU A 222 15.90 0.88 -9.75
C LEU A 222 14.58 0.70 -8.99
N LEU A 223 13.58 0.05 -9.60
CA LEU A 223 12.31 -0.28 -8.96
C LEU A 223 12.51 -1.30 -7.82
N VAL A 224 13.34 -2.32 -8.03
CA VAL A 224 13.69 -3.28 -6.98
C VAL A 224 14.44 -2.58 -5.84
N ALA A 225 15.41 -1.72 -6.15
CA ALA A 225 16.13 -0.92 -5.15
C ALA A 225 15.17 0.01 -4.38
N THR A 226 14.24 0.68 -5.09
CA THR A 226 13.22 1.55 -4.52
C THR A 226 12.33 0.81 -3.54
N ARG A 227 11.82 -0.37 -3.92
CA ARG A 227 11.00 -1.20 -3.02
C ARG A 227 11.76 -1.61 -1.76
N ARG A 228 13.03 -2.02 -1.89
CA ARG A 228 13.88 -2.36 -0.73
C ARG A 228 14.11 -1.17 0.19
N ARG A 229 14.49 -0.02 -0.36
CA ARG A 229 14.73 1.23 0.38
C ARG A 229 13.48 1.65 1.17
N MET A 230 12.31 1.52 0.56
CA MET A 230 11.04 1.88 1.19
C MET A 230 10.59 0.89 2.28
N ILE A 231 10.92 -0.40 2.15
CA ILE A 231 10.71 -1.39 3.23
C ILE A 231 11.57 -1.02 4.45
N ALA A 232 12.84 -0.65 4.24
CA ALA A 232 13.74 -0.22 5.32
C ALA A 232 13.27 1.08 6.00
N ALA A 233 12.65 2.00 5.25
CA ALA A 233 12.15 3.28 5.77
C ALA A 233 10.87 3.18 6.63
N ARG A 234 10.05 2.13 6.48
CA ARG A 234 8.81 1.91 7.27
C ARG A 234 9.08 1.69 8.75
N SER A 235 10.17 1.01 9.04
CA SER A 235 10.61 0.71 10.38
C SER A 235 11.80 1.59 10.69
N PHE A 236 11.58 2.86 11.05
CA PHE A 236 12.64 3.71 11.56
C PHE A 236 13.49 2.91 12.58
N ASN A 237 14.69 2.52 12.16
CA ASN A 237 15.69 1.72 12.90
C ASN A 237 15.39 0.23 13.21
N SER A 238 14.41 -0.42 12.56
CA SER A 238 13.96 -1.77 12.99
C SER A 238 14.08 -2.90 11.96
N LEU A 239 14.14 -2.66 10.65
CA LEU A 239 14.40 -3.71 9.64
C LEU A 239 15.64 -3.37 8.80
N VAL A 240 16.54 -4.35 8.66
CA VAL A 240 17.76 -4.23 7.83
C VAL A 240 17.84 -5.44 6.92
N ILE A 241 18.00 -5.22 5.61
CA ILE A 241 18.18 -6.28 4.61
C ILE A 241 19.67 -6.37 4.28
N ASP A 242 20.26 -7.57 4.42
CA ASP A 242 21.60 -7.88 3.94
C ASP A 242 21.48 -8.54 2.56
N GLU A 243 21.83 -7.79 1.53
CA GLU A 243 21.69 -8.23 0.13
C GLU A 243 22.63 -9.37 -0.24
N LEU A 244 23.83 -9.36 0.33
CA LEU A 244 24.85 -10.37 0.03
C LEU A 244 24.45 -11.72 0.63
N ARG A 245 23.95 -11.70 1.88
CA ARG A 245 23.52 -12.91 2.59
C ARG A 245 22.10 -13.33 2.26
N GLY A 246 21.28 -12.44 1.68
CA GLY A 246 19.87 -12.68 1.44
C GLY A 246 19.08 -12.84 2.75
N THR A 247 19.36 -12.01 3.75
CA THR A 247 18.69 -12.05 5.06
C THR A 247 18.01 -10.74 5.40
N VAL A 248 16.99 -10.82 6.23
CA VAL A 248 16.30 -9.66 6.81
C VAL A 248 16.36 -9.75 8.33
N ARG A 249 16.85 -8.70 8.96
CA ARG A 249 16.96 -8.59 10.42
C ARG A 249 15.92 -7.60 10.93
N LYS A 250 15.04 -8.07 11.79
CA LYS A 250 14.06 -7.27 12.53
C LYS A 250 14.59 -7.03 13.94
N ARG A 251 14.54 -5.79 14.42
CA ARG A 251 14.82 -5.34 15.78
C ARG A 251 13.54 -4.75 16.37
N SER A 252 13.32 -4.94 17.66
CA SER A 252 12.17 -4.36 18.36
C SER A 252 12.51 -3.99 19.79
N THR A 253 11.97 -2.86 20.24
CA THR A 253 11.96 -2.45 21.64
C THR A 253 10.85 -3.14 22.44
N HIS A 254 9.90 -3.80 21.79
CA HIS A 254 8.77 -4.49 22.42
C HIS A 254 9.12 -5.95 22.75
N GLY A 255 9.67 -6.19 23.95
CA GLY A 255 10.26 -7.47 24.35
C GLY A 255 9.36 -8.70 24.19
N ASP A 256 8.12 -8.68 24.69
CA ASP A 256 7.31 -9.90 24.81
C ASP A 256 6.77 -10.40 23.45
N LYS A 257 6.15 -9.52 22.65
CA LYS A 257 5.65 -9.90 21.30
C LYS A 257 6.78 -10.46 20.44
N PHE A 258 7.96 -9.85 20.56
CA PHE A 258 9.13 -10.22 19.79
C PHE A 258 9.72 -11.58 20.22
N ARG A 259 9.75 -11.86 21.52
CA ARG A 259 10.13 -13.17 22.06
C ARG A 259 9.15 -14.27 21.61
N HIS A 260 7.86 -13.96 21.54
CA HIS A 260 6.85 -14.91 21.06
C HIS A 260 7.07 -15.29 19.60
N GLU A 261 7.39 -14.32 18.73
CA GLU A 261 7.73 -14.56 17.32
C GLU A 261 8.96 -15.47 17.19
N ILE A 262 10.04 -15.20 17.92
CA ILE A 262 11.24 -16.06 17.95
C ILE A 262 10.88 -17.48 18.41
N ASN A 263 10.11 -17.60 19.49
CA ASN A 263 9.68 -18.91 20.01
C ASN A 263 8.81 -19.66 19.01
N TYR A 264 7.97 -18.97 18.24
CA TYR A 264 7.17 -19.57 17.19
C TYR A 264 8.05 -20.27 16.15
N TYR A 265 9.06 -19.58 15.62
CA TYR A 265 10.01 -20.17 14.66
C TYR A 265 10.77 -21.37 15.25
N ARG A 266 11.13 -21.31 16.54
CA ARG A 266 11.84 -22.40 17.23
C ARG A 266 10.96 -23.63 17.50
N LEU A 267 9.67 -23.43 17.72
CA LEU A 267 8.71 -24.49 18.06
C LEU A 267 7.97 -25.04 16.84
N LEU A 268 8.18 -24.45 15.66
CA LEU A 268 7.51 -24.84 14.44
C LEU A 268 7.87 -26.28 14.05
N PRO A 269 6.88 -27.16 13.79
CA PRO A 269 7.15 -28.51 13.30
C PRO A 269 7.94 -28.48 11.98
N HIS A 270 8.93 -29.37 11.85
CA HIS A 270 9.86 -29.38 10.71
C HIS A 270 9.15 -29.52 9.35
N ASP A 271 8.06 -30.27 9.28
CA ASP A 271 7.23 -30.41 8.07
C ASP A 271 6.47 -29.14 7.70
N LEU A 272 6.16 -28.28 8.67
CA LEU A 272 5.50 -26.99 8.46
C LEU A 272 6.49 -25.85 8.24
N ALA A 273 7.75 -26.00 8.65
CA ALA A 273 8.80 -25.00 8.49
C ALA A 273 9.01 -24.57 7.03
N VAL A 274 8.68 -25.44 6.07
CA VAL A 274 8.75 -25.13 4.63
C VAL A 274 7.84 -23.97 4.23
N PHE A 275 6.80 -23.64 4.99
CA PHE A 275 5.87 -22.54 4.68
C PHE A 275 6.34 -21.19 5.21
N PHE A 276 7.44 -21.13 5.96
CA PHE A 276 7.93 -19.92 6.62
C PHE A 276 9.37 -19.62 6.16
N PRO A 277 9.85 -18.37 6.29
CA PRO A 277 11.27 -18.09 6.16
C PRO A 277 12.11 -18.87 7.18
N ARG A 278 13.31 -19.28 6.78
CA ARG A 278 14.23 -19.93 7.70
C ARG A 278 14.73 -18.94 8.74
N LEU A 279 14.75 -19.37 10.00
CA LEU A 279 15.39 -18.63 11.08
C LEU A 279 16.92 -18.79 10.97
N ILE A 280 17.62 -17.69 10.74
CA ILE A 280 19.09 -17.66 10.55
C ILE A 280 19.79 -17.42 11.88
N SER A 281 19.36 -16.41 12.62
CA SER A 281 19.89 -16.07 13.94
C SER A 281 18.84 -15.31 14.75
N HIS A 282 19.01 -15.26 16.07
CA HIS A 282 18.17 -14.45 16.95
C HIS A 282 18.91 -14.11 18.25
N GLU A 283 18.53 -12.99 18.86
CA GLU A 283 18.90 -12.58 20.21
C GLU A 283 17.65 -12.10 20.93
N THR A 284 17.49 -12.48 22.20
CA THR A 284 16.32 -12.09 23.00
C THR A 284 16.63 -11.04 24.07
N SER A 285 17.92 -10.77 24.29
CA SER A 285 18.43 -9.85 25.31
C SER A 285 18.52 -8.43 24.75
N GLN A 286 17.98 -7.45 25.48
CA GLN A 286 18.14 -6.03 25.14
C GLN A 286 19.59 -5.57 25.42
N PRO A 287 20.13 -4.59 24.67
CA PRO A 287 19.48 -3.79 23.62
C PRO A 287 19.52 -4.42 22.21
N ASP A 288 20.16 -5.59 22.05
CA ASP A 288 20.38 -6.21 20.73
C ASP A 288 19.32 -7.24 20.33
N ALA A 289 18.14 -7.21 20.96
CA ALA A 289 17.07 -8.15 20.66
C ALA A 289 16.70 -8.08 19.17
N HIS A 290 16.96 -9.18 18.45
CA HIS A 290 16.74 -9.27 17.01
C HIS A 290 16.32 -10.68 16.58
N VAL A 291 15.70 -10.76 15.41
CA VAL A 291 15.42 -12.00 14.69
C VAL A 291 15.89 -11.78 13.26
N GLU A 292 16.68 -12.71 12.77
CA GLU A 292 17.20 -12.70 11.41
C GLU A 292 16.61 -13.88 10.65
N LEU A 293 15.94 -13.57 9.55
CA LEU A 293 15.23 -14.52 8.72
C LEU A 293 15.80 -14.51 7.31
N GLU A 294 15.61 -15.61 6.58
CA GLU A 294 15.82 -15.65 5.14
C GLU A 294 14.91 -14.63 4.44
N TYR A 295 15.49 -13.80 3.57
CA TYR A 295 14.75 -12.74 2.88
C TYR A 295 14.15 -13.25 1.56
N TYR A 296 12.86 -12.97 1.38
CA TYR A 296 12.13 -13.25 0.15
C TYR A 296 11.65 -11.94 -0.46
N ALA A 297 12.11 -11.61 -1.66
CA ALA A 297 11.69 -10.42 -2.40
C ALA A 297 10.35 -10.63 -3.14
N TYR A 298 9.40 -11.29 -2.48
CA TYR A 298 8.06 -11.53 -2.99
C TYR A 298 7.11 -10.42 -2.51
N PRO A 299 6.11 -10.00 -3.30
CA PRO A 299 5.04 -9.16 -2.79
C PRO A 299 4.17 -9.92 -1.79
N THR A 300 3.45 -9.20 -0.95
CA THR A 300 2.38 -9.77 -0.12
C THR A 300 1.14 -10.05 -0.95
N ILE A 301 0.27 -10.98 -0.49
CA ILE A 301 -1.06 -11.15 -1.08
C ILE A 301 -1.84 -9.84 -0.99
N SER A 302 -1.65 -9.04 0.06
CA SER A 302 -2.24 -7.70 0.20
C SER A 302 -1.95 -6.83 -1.01
N GLU A 303 -0.68 -6.70 -1.36
CA GLU A 303 -0.23 -5.88 -2.50
C GLU A 303 -0.80 -6.40 -3.82
N VAL A 304 -0.76 -7.72 -4.03
CA VAL A 304 -1.31 -8.34 -5.24
C VAL A 304 -2.83 -8.18 -5.31
N TYR A 305 -3.54 -8.35 -4.20
CA TYR A 305 -5.00 -8.26 -4.13
C TYR A 305 -5.52 -6.85 -4.38
N ILE A 306 -4.79 -5.86 -3.88
CA ILE A 306 -5.19 -4.46 -3.98
C ILE A 306 -4.77 -3.83 -5.31
N TYR A 307 -3.52 -4.05 -5.74
CA TYR A 307 -2.92 -3.27 -6.83
C TYR A 307 -2.88 -4.01 -8.17
N GLU A 308 -2.83 -5.34 -8.16
CA GLU A 308 -2.67 -6.12 -9.39
C GLU A 308 -4.01 -6.64 -9.94
N GLU A 309 -4.04 -7.00 -11.22
CA GLU A 309 -5.23 -7.54 -11.90
C GLU A 309 -4.99 -8.97 -12.35
N TYR A 310 -5.28 -9.89 -11.45
CA TYR A 310 -5.37 -11.31 -11.78
C TYR A 310 -6.81 -11.76 -11.93
N GLY A 311 -7.05 -12.62 -12.93
CA GLY A 311 -8.36 -13.23 -13.16
C GLY A 311 -8.68 -14.36 -12.18
N ASP A 312 -9.93 -14.80 -12.20
CA ASP A 312 -10.50 -15.79 -11.26
C ASP A 312 -9.68 -17.08 -11.14
N TYR A 313 -9.09 -17.58 -12.24
CA TYR A 313 -8.25 -18.78 -12.23
C TYR A 313 -7.04 -18.64 -11.30
N PHE A 314 -6.38 -17.48 -11.32
CA PHE A 314 -5.23 -17.22 -10.47
C PHE A 314 -5.64 -17.20 -8.99
N TRP A 315 -6.72 -16.46 -8.68
CA TRP A 315 -7.21 -16.35 -7.30
C TRP A 315 -7.69 -17.69 -6.75
N THR A 316 -8.36 -18.51 -7.56
CA THR A 316 -8.69 -19.90 -7.20
C THR A 316 -7.42 -20.67 -6.82
N ALA A 317 -6.38 -20.64 -7.65
CA ALA A 317 -5.15 -21.36 -7.37
C ALA A 317 -4.43 -20.88 -6.10
N VAL A 318 -4.42 -19.56 -5.83
CA VAL A 318 -3.80 -18.98 -4.62
C VAL A 318 -4.57 -19.38 -3.36
N ILE A 319 -5.90 -19.20 -3.36
CA ILE A 319 -6.74 -19.48 -2.18
C ILE A 319 -6.82 -20.98 -1.90
N ASP A 320 -6.90 -21.83 -2.94
CA ASP A 320 -6.92 -23.29 -2.76
C ASP A 320 -5.60 -23.79 -2.17
N LYS A 321 -4.47 -23.22 -2.61
CA LYS A 321 -3.16 -23.54 -2.03
C LYS A 321 -3.04 -23.09 -0.58
N LEU A 322 -3.60 -21.93 -0.24
CA LEU A 322 -3.67 -21.46 1.15
C LEU A 322 -4.54 -22.39 2.01
N GLY A 323 -5.68 -22.85 1.49
CA GLY A 323 -6.52 -23.88 2.12
C GLY A 323 -5.75 -25.18 2.36
N ALA A 324 -4.94 -25.61 1.40
CA ALA A 324 -4.07 -26.79 1.57
C ALA A 324 -3.00 -26.59 2.67
N VAL A 325 -2.42 -25.39 2.79
CA VAL A 325 -1.48 -25.06 3.89
C VAL A 325 -2.19 -25.13 5.25
N LEU A 326 -3.39 -24.56 5.37
CA LEU A 326 -4.19 -24.64 6.60
C LEU A 326 -4.61 -26.09 6.93
N ALA A 327 -4.85 -26.91 5.90
CA ALA A 327 -5.08 -28.34 6.09
C ALA A 327 -3.85 -29.05 6.68
N GLU A 328 -2.62 -28.72 6.25
CA GLU A 328 -1.38 -29.24 6.86
C GLU A 328 -1.26 -28.82 8.33
N PHE A 329 -1.58 -27.56 8.67
CA PHE A 329 -1.58 -27.06 10.05
C PHE A 329 -2.53 -27.87 10.94
N SER A 330 -3.71 -28.18 10.40
CA SER A 330 -4.75 -28.93 11.11
C SER A 330 -4.33 -30.36 11.49
N LYS A 331 -3.32 -30.95 10.82
CA LYS A 331 -2.81 -32.29 11.15
C LYS A 331 -2.05 -32.31 12.48
N ARG A 332 -1.54 -31.16 12.94
CA ARG A 332 -0.83 -31.02 14.21
C ARG A 332 -1.80 -30.52 15.28
N ARG A 333 -2.43 -31.45 15.98
CA ARG A 333 -3.45 -31.15 17.01
C ARG A 333 -2.83 -30.82 18.36
N ALA A 334 -3.54 -30.00 19.13
CA ALA A 334 -3.26 -29.74 20.54
C ALA A 334 -4.58 -29.66 21.32
N VAL A 335 -4.50 -29.94 22.62
CA VAL A 335 -5.63 -29.76 23.53
C VAL A 335 -5.68 -28.30 23.95
N ILE A 336 -6.82 -27.65 23.71
CA ILE A 336 -7.11 -26.31 24.19
C ILE A 336 -8.40 -26.41 25.00
N THR A 337 -8.38 -25.93 26.24
CA THR A 337 -9.60 -25.97 27.05
C THR A 337 -10.61 -24.94 26.55
N ALA A 338 -11.90 -25.23 26.71
CA ALA A 338 -12.96 -24.28 26.38
C ALA A 338 -12.81 -22.97 27.18
N ALA A 339 -12.31 -23.05 28.42
CA ALA A 339 -12.05 -21.88 29.25
C ALA A 339 -10.93 -21.00 28.67
N ASP A 340 -9.80 -21.59 28.26
CA ASP A 340 -8.66 -20.86 27.69
C ASP A 340 -9.02 -20.21 26.35
N CYS A 341 -9.77 -20.94 25.51
CA CYS A 341 -10.27 -20.42 24.25
C CYS A 341 -11.25 -19.27 24.48
N ALA A 342 -12.20 -19.41 25.42
CA ALA A 342 -13.16 -18.36 25.74
C ALA A 342 -12.47 -17.12 26.32
N ALA A 343 -11.51 -17.31 27.22
CA ALA A 343 -10.72 -16.21 27.80
C ALA A 343 -9.93 -15.47 26.72
N PHE A 344 -9.35 -16.18 25.75
CA PHE A 344 -8.65 -15.53 24.64
C PHE A 344 -9.56 -14.62 23.82
N TYR A 345 -10.78 -15.07 23.48
CA TYR A 345 -11.72 -14.27 22.71
C TYR A 345 -12.30 -13.11 23.51
N THR A 346 -12.87 -13.41 24.69
CA THR A 346 -13.67 -12.47 25.47
C THR A 346 -12.81 -11.48 26.25
N SER A 347 -11.83 -11.95 27.04
CA SER A 347 -11.00 -11.07 27.89
C SER A 347 -10.17 -10.10 27.05
N LYS A 348 -9.65 -10.58 25.90
CA LYS A 348 -8.90 -9.72 24.97
C LYS A 348 -9.81 -8.63 24.39
N LEU A 349 -11.00 -8.99 23.93
CA LEU A 349 -11.96 -8.04 23.37
C LEU A 349 -12.38 -7.00 24.40
N SER A 350 -12.85 -7.43 25.58
CA SER A 350 -13.34 -6.53 26.62
C SER A 350 -12.26 -5.57 27.10
N ARG A 351 -11.04 -6.05 27.34
CA ARG A 351 -9.91 -5.19 27.73
C ARG A 351 -9.63 -4.12 26.67
N ARG A 352 -9.52 -4.52 25.40
CA ARG A 352 -9.17 -3.60 24.32
C ARG A 352 -10.30 -2.64 23.96
N LEU A 353 -11.56 -3.04 24.11
CA LEU A 353 -12.68 -2.10 24.02
C LEU A 353 -12.63 -1.06 25.14
N GLY A 354 -12.27 -1.46 26.38
CA GLY A 354 -12.00 -0.51 27.46
C GLY A 354 -10.92 0.50 27.10
N ASP A 355 -9.79 0.03 26.58
CA ASP A 355 -8.68 0.88 26.12
C ASP A 355 -9.12 1.84 24.99
N ALA A 356 -9.99 1.38 24.07
CA ALA A 356 -10.50 2.20 22.97
C ALA A 356 -11.51 3.26 23.45
N ARG A 357 -12.40 2.91 24.38
CA ARG A 357 -13.37 3.84 25.00
C ARG A 357 -12.69 4.96 25.78
N ALA A 358 -11.53 4.68 26.38
CA ALA A 358 -10.74 5.67 27.09
C ALA A 358 -10.12 6.73 26.15
N GLN A 359 -10.14 6.53 24.82
CA GLN A 359 -9.65 7.50 23.86
C GLN A 359 -10.69 8.59 23.61
N SER A 360 -10.26 9.84 23.61
CA SER A 360 -11.12 10.99 23.37
C SER A 360 -11.49 11.15 21.89
N GLY A 361 -12.60 11.83 21.60
CA GLY A 361 -13.02 12.20 20.25
C GLY A 361 -14.16 11.36 19.68
N GLU A 362 -14.25 11.30 18.35
CA GLU A 362 -15.36 10.66 17.63
C GLU A 362 -15.47 9.16 17.94
N LEU A 363 -14.33 8.46 18.05
CA LEU A 363 -14.29 7.02 18.33
C LEU A 363 -14.97 6.69 19.66
N GLY A 364 -14.56 7.34 20.75
CA GLY A 364 -15.13 7.13 22.07
C GLY A 364 -16.63 7.40 22.09
N ARG A 365 -17.09 8.47 21.42
CA ARG A 365 -18.52 8.78 21.31
C ARG A 365 -19.30 7.68 20.57
N LEU A 366 -18.82 7.22 19.41
CA LEU A 366 -19.50 6.19 18.63
C LEU A 366 -19.55 4.83 19.36
N LEU A 367 -18.55 4.52 20.19
CA LEU A 367 -18.50 3.29 21.00
C LEU A 367 -19.57 3.25 22.11
N GLU A 368 -20.13 4.39 22.49
CA GLU A 368 -21.16 4.49 23.54
C GLU A 368 -22.59 4.57 22.98
N LEU A 369 -22.76 4.60 21.65
CA LEU A 369 -24.08 4.62 21.03
C LEU A 369 -24.71 3.23 21.01
N ASP A 370 -25.94 3.09 21.55
CA ASP A 370 -26.74 1.86 21.41
C ASP A 370 -27.20 1.63 19.97
N GLU A 371 -27.36 2.70 19.19
CA GLU A 371 -27.78 2.70 17.80
C GLU A 371 -26.94 3.68 16.99
N ILE A 372 -26.53 3.27 15.78
CA ILE A 372 -25.75 4.09 14.84
C ILE A 372 -26.33 3.98 13.44
N ARG A 373 -26.38 5.10 12.71
CA ARG A 373 -26.79 5.10 11.30
C ARG A 373 -25.57 5.02 10.38
N ILE A 374 -25.36 3.92 9.67
CA ILE A 374 -24.25 3.73 8.74
C ILE A 374 -24.79 3.70 7.31
N ASN A 375 -24.35 4.63 6.45
CA ASN A 375 -24.80 4.73 5.05
C ASN A 375 -26.34 4.77 4.90
N GLY A 376 -27.02 5.42 5.83
CA GLY A 376 -28.49 5.51 5.87
C GLY A 376 -29.20 4.34 6.56
N ALA A 377 -28.54 3.20 6.77
CA ALA A 377 -29.10 2.06 7.49
C ALA A 377 -28.92 2.21 9.01
N VAL A 378 -29.98 1.91 9.77
CA VAL A 378 -29.95 1.90 11.24
C VAL A 378 -29.39 0.56 11.72
N MET A 379 -28.36 0.61 12.56
CA MET A 379 -27.65 -0.57 13.07
C MET A 379 -27.54 -0.49 14.60
N ARG A 380 -27.49 -1.65 15.26
CA ARG A 380 -27.13 -1.70 16.69
C ARG A 380 -25.67 -1.31 16.84
N GLY A 381 -25.38 -0.41 17.78
CA GLY A 381 -24.02 -0.04 18.13
C GLY A 381 -23.36 -1.05 19.06
N VAL A 382 -22.11 -0.78 19.47
CA VAL A 382 -21.30 -1.72 20.24
C VAL A 382 -21.94 -2.14 21.58
N PRO A 383 -22.49 -1.23 22.41
CA PRO A 383 -23.13 -1.61 23.67
C PRO A 383 -24.28 -2.62 23.47
N ALA A 384 -25.14 -2.38 22.48
CA ALA A 384 -26.27 -3.24 22.15
C ALA A 384 -25.86 -4.61 21.57
N LEU A 385 -24.68 -4.73 20.96
CA LEU A 385 -24.15 -5.98 20.40
C LEU A 385 -23.31 -6.80 21.39
N LEU A 386 -22.67 -6.14 22.36
CA LEU A 386 -21.56 -6.70 23.13
C LEU A 386 -21.93 -7.97 23.90
N ASP A 387 -23.04 -7.97 24.62
CA ASP A 387 -23.46 -9.12 25.43
C ASP A 387 -23.74 -10.36 24.56
N SER A 388 -24.44 -10.16 23.44
CA SER A 388 -24.73 -11.23 22.49
C SER A 388 -23.45 -11.75 21.84
N LEU A 389 -22.54 -10.85 21.45
CA LEU A 389 -21.24 -11.22 20.90
C LEU A 389 -20.41 -12.05 21.88
N LEU A 390 -20.28 -11.61 23.13
CA LEU A 390 -19.51 -12.34 24.14
C LEU A 390 -20.09 -13.73 24.41
N LYS A 391 -21.43 -13.85 24.43
CA LYS A 391 -22.12 -15.13 24.60
C LYS A 391 -21.84 -16.08 23.42
N GLU A 392 -21.94 -15.59 22.20
CA GLU A 392 -21.67 -16.40 21.00
C GLU A 392 -20.20 -16.83 20.95
N LEU A 393 -19.25 -15.90 21.18
CA LEU A 393 -17.81 -16.21 21.22
C LEU A 393 -17.46 -17.25 22.30
N ALA A 394 -18.05 -17.15 23.50
CA ALA A 394 -17.88 -18.17 24.54
C ALA A 394 -18.52 -19.52 24.15
N GLY A 395 -19.60 -19.50 23.37
CA GLY A 395 -20.21 -20.68 22.77
C GLY A 395 -19.28 -21.40 21.80
N LEU A 396 -18.58 -20.65 20.94
CA LEU A 396 -17.60 -21.19 19.98
C LEU A 396 -16.52 -22.02 20.69
N SER A 397 -16.08 -21.57 21.86
CA SER A 397 -15.01 -22.20 22.63
C SER A 397 -15.33 -23.61 23.10
N ARG A 398 -16.61 -24.03 23.13
CA ARG A 398 -17.02 -25.39 23.51
C ARG A 398 -16.62 -26.46 22.49
N ASN A 399 -16.48 -26.07 21.23
CA ASN A 399 -16.13 -26.96 20.12
C ASN A 399 -14.76 -26.59 19.51
N VAL A 400 -13.85 -26.05 20.34
CA VAL A 400 -12.51 -25.70 19.88
C VAL A 400 -11.76 -26.93 19.41
N THR A 401 -11.17 -26.85 18.22
CA THR A 401 -10.24 -27.85 17.73
C THR A 401 -8.86 -27.22 17.64
N GLY A 402 -8.02 -27.47 18.66
CA GLY A 402 -6.68 -26.92 18.70
C GLY A 402 -5.78 -27.49 17.61
N SER A 403 -5.12 -26.62 16.87
CA SER A 403 -4.08 -27.00 15.92
C SER A 403 -2.99 -25.95 15.85
N VAL A 404 -1.94 -26.21 15.06
CA VAL A 404 -1.02 -25.14 14.67
C VAL A 404 -1.84 -24.02 14.01
N ILE A 405 -1.54 -22.77 14.37
CA ILE A 405 -2.09 -21.56 13.76
C ILE A 405 -0.96 -20.55 13.57
N HIS A 406 -1.09 -19.68 12.58
CA HIS A 406 -0.25 -18.49 12.46
C HIS A 406 -0.59 -17.46 13.55
N GLY A 407 -1.88 -17.32 13.85
CA GLY A 407 -2.41 -16.39 14.85
C GLY A 407 -2.46 -14.92 14.39
N ASP A 408 -2.04 -14.64 13.16
CA ASP A 408 -2.20 -13.34 12.49
C ASP A 408 -2.18 -13.48 10.96
N LEU A 409 -2.88 -14.48 10.44
CA LEU A 409 -2.87 -14.86 9.02
C LEU A 409 -3.70 -13.91 8.14
N CYS A 410 -3.36 -12.63 8.09
CA CYS A 410 -3.94 -11.69 7.13
C CYS A 410 -3.13 -11.67 5.82
N PHE A 411 -3.70 -11.16 4.73
CA PHE A 411 -3.04 -11.11 3.42
C PHE A 411 -1.70 -10.36 3.42
N ALA A 412 -1.53 -9.37 4.30
CA ALA A 412 -0.27 -8.64 4.47
C ALA A 412 0.86 -9.50 5.07
N ASN A 413 0.53 -10.59 5.76
CA ASN A 413 1.47 -11.51 6.40
C ASN A 413 1.75 -12.77 5.55
N ILE A 414 1.34 -12.75 4.27
CA ILE A 414 1.53 -13.86 3.34
C ILE A 414 2.24 -13.32 2.11
N LEU A 415 3.49 -13.73 1.91
CA LEU A 415 4.24 -13.46 0.70
C LEU A 415 3.85 -14.44 -0.40
N LEU A 416 3.70 -13.94 -1.63
CA LEU A 416 3.27 -14.69 -2.81
C LEU A 416 4.27 -14.51 -3.95
N GLU A 417 4.88 -15.61 -4.40
CA GLU A 417 5.55 -15.66 -5.69
C GLU A 417 4.50 -15.99 -6.77
N PRO A 418 4.14 -15.07 -7.68
CA PRO A 418 2.94 -15.25 -8.52
C PRO A 418 3.04 -16.35 -9.58
N LEU A 419 4.23 -16.72 -10.05
CA LEU A 419 4.39 -17.69 -11.13
C LEU A 419 4.04 -19.11 -10.66
N ASN A 420 4.64 -19.56 -9.55
CA ASN A 420 4.41 -20.87 -8.95
C ASN A 420 3.40 -20.84 -7.80
N LYS A 421 2.87 -19.65 -7.49
CA LYS A 421 1.98 -19.38 -6.36
C LYS A 421 2.63 -19.84 -5.06
N THR A 422 3.94 -19.70 -4.92
CA THR A 422 4.65 -20.13 -3.70
C THR A 422 4.29 -19.18 -2.58
N LEU A 423 3.88 -19.73 -1.44
CA LEU A 423 3.47 -18.98 -0.26
C LEU A 423 4.58 -19.03 0.80
N ARG A 424 4.88 -17.88 1.41
CA ARG A 424 5.72 -17.77 2.61
C ARG A 424 4.99 -16.94 3.67
N LEU A 425 4.79 -17.51 4.84
CA LEU A 425 4.07 -16.89 5.95
C LEU A 425 5.08 -16.16 6.86
N ILE A 426 4.77 -14.91 7.23
CA ILE A 426 5.66 -14.03 7.99
C ILE A 426 4.92 -13.36 9.15
N ASP A 427 5.66 -12.88 10.15
CA ASP A 427 5.12 -12.21 11.36
C ASP A 427 4.06 -13.06 12.10
N PRO A 428 4.34 -14.34 12.43
CA PRO A 428 3.42 -15.14 13.22
C PRO A 428 3.26 -14.58 14.64
N ARG A 429 2.08 -14.74 15.23
CA ARG A 429 1.76 -14.14 16.53
C ARG A 429 2.54 -14.76 17.69
N GLY A 430 2.91 -16.04 17.59
CA GLY A 430 3.65 -16.75 18.64
C GLY A 430 2.87 -17.01 19.93
N SER A 431 1.56 -16.76 19.95
CA SER A 431 0.73 -16.97 21.13
C SER A 431 -0.76 -17.02 20.80
N PHE A 432 -1.49 -17.89 21.50
CA PHE A 432 -2.94 -17.89 21.60
C PHE A 432 -3.34 -17.66 23.07
N HIS A 433 -3.70 -18.71 23.81
CA HIS A 433 -3.81 -18.65 25.27
C HIS A 433 -2.43 -18.78 25.95
N GLU A 434 -1.55 -19.57 25.35
CA GLU A 434 -0.16 -19.78 25.75
C GLU A 434 0.80 -19.35 24.64
N VAL A 435 2.07 -19.16 25.01
CA VAL A 435 3.16 -18.93 24.05
C VAL A 435 3.43 -20.22 23.30
N GLY A 436 3.46 -20.15 21.97
CA GLY A 436 3.67 -21.31 21.12
C GLY A 436 3.02 -21.16 19.76
N VAL A 437 2.81 -22.31 19.11
CA VAL A 437 2.27 -22.40 17.75
C VAL A 437 0.81 -22.82 17.69
N PHE A 438 0.23 -23.23 18.82
CA PHE A 438 -1.11 -23.81 18.85
C PHE A 438 -2.20 -22.80 19.21
N GLY A 439 -3.38 -22.97 18.62
CA GLY A 439 -4.56 -22.16 18.89
C GLY A 439 -5.80 -22.68 18.18
N ASP A 440 -6.88 -21.91 18.21
CA ASP A 440 -8.11 -22.23 17.49
C ASP A 440 -7.96 -21.93 15.99
N ALA A 441 -8.08 -22.95 15.14
CA ALA A 441 -7.97 -22.83 13.69
C ALA A 441 -8.92 -21.78 13.08
N ARG A 442 -10.11 -21.58 13.68
CA ARG A 442 -11.08 -20.56 13.22
C ARG A 442 -10.49 -19.15 13.19
N TYR A 443 -9.50 -18.88 14.05
CA TYR A 443 -8.86 -17.58 14.13
C TYR A 443 -8.07 -17.21 12.88
N ASP A 444 -7.38 -18.17 12.26
CA ASP A 444 -6.64 -17.92 11.01
C ASP A 444 -7.60 -17.71 9.83
N TYR A 445 -8.69 -18.49 9.75
CA TYR A 445 -9.73 -18.25 8.75
C TYR A 445 -10.37 -16.87 8.93
N ALA A 446 -10.68 -16.46 10.16
CA ALA A 446 -11.21 -15.12 10.44
C ALA A 446 -10.23 -14.02 10.05
N LYS A 447 -8.92 -14.24 10.21
CA LYS A 447 -7.87 -13.30 9.76
C LYS A 447 -7.74 -13.20 8.24
N LEU A 448 -8.03 -14.27 7.51
CA LEU A 448 -8.12 -14.24 6.04
C LEU A 448 -9.38 -13.52 5.55
N TRP A 449 -10.52 -13.79 6.18
CA TRP A 449 -11.77 -13.11 5.87
C TRP A 449 -11.68 -11.62 6.19
N HIS A 450 -11.10 -11.26 7.33
CA HIS A 450 -10.80 -9.88 7.73
C HIS A 450 -10.09 -9.05 6.64
N SER A 451 -9.17 -9.67 5.88
CA SER A 451 -8.48 -9.02 4.76
C SER A 451 -9.39 -8.64 3.59
N VAL A 452 -10.49 -9.37 3.38
CA VAL A 452 -11.32 -9.32 2.17
C VAL A 452 -12.76 -8.87 2.46
N ASP A 453 -13.44 -9.53 3.40
CA ASP A 453 -14.83 -9.27 3.76
C ASP A 453 -14.94 -7.91 4.47
N GLY A 454 -14.29 -7.77 5.62
CA GLY A 454 -14.27 -6.51 6.38
C GLY A 454 -13.35 -5.41 5.85
N HIS A 455 -12.71 -5.61 4.70
CA HIS A 455 -11.89 -4.62 4.00
C HIS A 455 -10.61 -4.17 4.72
N TYR A 456 -10.03 -4.99 5.61
CA TYR A 456 -8.85 -4.58 6.39
C TYR A 456 -7.68 -4.10 5.52
N ASP A 457 -7.37 -4.82 4.44
CA ASP A 457 -6.27 -4.47 3.55
C ASP A 457 -6.54 -3.16 2.79
N ALA A 458 -7.81 -2.83 2.51
CA ALA A 458 -8.15 -1.51 1.98
C ALA A 458 -7.96 -0.42 3.03
N ILE A 459 -8.36 -0.67 4.29
CA ILE A 459 -8.25 0.29 5.39
C ILE A 459 -6.79 0.61 5.73
N ILE A 460 -5.93 -0.41 5.86
CA ILE A 460 -4.52 -0.23 6.19
C ILE A 460 -3.75 0.51 5.10
N ASN A 461 -4.14 0.32 3.84
CA ASN A 461 -3.59 1.06 2.70
C ASN A 461 -4.31 2.39 2.44
N ASP A 462 -5.07 2.88 3.43
CA ASP A 462 -5.84 4.12 3.45
C ASP A 462 -6.94 4.25 2.40
N MET A 463 -7.27 3.20 1.65
CA MET A 463 -8.23 3.25 0.55
C MET A 463 -9.70 3.18 1.03
N PHE A 464 -10.07 4.11 1.88
CA PHE A 464 -11.40 4.24 2.45
C PHE A 464 -11.78 5.71 2.64
N SER A 465 -13.08 5.95 2.78
CA SER A 465 -13.66 7.23 3.18
C SER A 465 -14.50 7.03 4.41
N VAL A 466 -14.35 7.92 5.38
CA VAL A 466 -15.20 7.98 6.56
C VAL A 466 -15.53 9.43 6.87
N ARG A 467 -16.82 9.70 7.08
CA ARG A 467 -17.35 10.96 7.60
C ARG A 467 -18.34 10.66 8.72
N VAL A 468 -18.22 11.35 9.84
CA VAL A 468 -19.12 11.20 10.98
C VAL A 468 -19.90 12.50 11.15
N THR A 469 -21.21 12.41 11.38
CA THR A 469 -22.09 13.56 11.60
C THR A 469 -23.12 13.21 12.67
N GLY A 470 -22.90 13.68 13.90
CA GLY A 470 -23.69 13.22 15.04
C GLY A 470 -23.64 11.69 15.13
N ASP A 471 -24.79 11.04 15.25
CA ASP A 471 -24.90 9.59 15.43
C ASP A 471 -25.00 8.82 14.10
N ALA A 472 -24.63 9.48 13.00
CA ALA A 472 -24.53 8.90 11.68
C ALA A 472 -23.09 8.88 11.17
N ALA A 473 -22.77 7.88 10.36
CA ALA A 473 -21.51 7.78 9.64
C ALA A 473 -21.75 7.39 8.17
N GLU A 474 -21.01 8.03 7.27
CA GLU A 474 -20.82 7.60 5.90
C GLU A 474 -19.48 6.87 5.81
N PHE A 475 -19.50 5.66 5.27
CA PHE A 475 -18.35 4.78 5.21
C PHE A 475 -18.31 4.05 3.87
N ASP A 476 -17.20 4.19 3.15
CA ASP A 476 -16.95 3.45 1.92
C ASP A 476 -15.50 2.99 1.85
N CYS A 477 -15.28 1.83 1.22
CA CYS A 477 -13.96 1.23 1.04
C CYS A 477 -13.74 0.86 -0.42
N TYR A 478 -12.48 0.90 -0.86
CA TYR A 478 -12.08 0.35 -2.14
C TYR A 478 -12.39 -1.16 -2.20
N ARG A 479 -12.90 -1.61 -3.35
CA ARG A 479 -13.26 -3.01 -3.59
C ARG A 479 -12.55 -3.51 -4.85
N PRO A 480 -11.55 -4.40 -4.71
CA PRO A 480 -10.94 -5.04 -5.86
C PRO A 480 -11.98 -5.83 -6.66
N ARG A 481 -11.84 -5.86 -8.00
CA ARG A 481 -12.76 -6.61 -8.90
C ARG A 481 -12.87 -8.09 -8.51
N ALA A 482 -11.78 -8.69 -8.05
CA ALA A 482 -11.73 -10.09 -7.64
C ALA A 482 -12.43 -10.39 -6.30
N ARG A 483 -12.89 -9.37 -5.54
CA ARG A 483 -13.41 -9.54 -4.16
C ARG A 483 -14.47 -10.64 -4.07
N GLU A 484 -15.51 -10.57 -4.89
CA GLU A 484 -16.61 -11.54 -4.83
C GLU A 484 -16.15 -12.97 -5.13
N HIS A 485 -15.20 -13.13 -6.05
CA HIS A 485 -14.63 -14.43 -6.35
C HIS A 485 -13.75 -14.95 -5.21
N VAL A 486 -12.88 -14.10 -4.67
CA VAL A 486 -12.01 -14.45 -3.53
C VAL A 486 -12.84 -14.84 -2.31
N LEU A 487 -13.92 -14.11 -1.99
CA LEU A 487 -14.82 -14.46 -0.88
C LEU A 487 -15.48 -15.82 -1.07
N ARG A 488 -16.01 -16.12 -2.27
CA ARG A 488 -16.55 -17.45 -2.58
C ARG A 488 -15.52 -18.56 -2.42
N ARG A 489 -14.26 -18.31 -2.80
CA ARG A 489 -13.17 -19.28 -2.62
C ARG A 489 -12.75 -19.43 -1.16
N LEU A 490 -12.69 -18.34 -0.40
CA LEU A 490 -12.42 -18.38 1.04
C LEU A 490 -13.49 -19.18 1.80
N GLU A 491 -14.76 -19.08 1.38
CA GLU A 491 -15.84 -19.92 1.90
C GLU A 491 -15.68 -21.39 1.50
N ALA A 492 -15.29 -21.66 0.26
CA ALA A 492 -15.11 -23.03 -0.25
C ALA A 492 -13.95 -23.81 0.42
N ILE A 493 -12.95 -23.13 0.99
CA ILE A 493 -11.85 -23.77 1.70
C ILE A 493 -12.12 -23.99 3.20
N LEU A 494 -13.28 -23.55 3.72
CA LEU A 494 -13.63 -23.81 5.12
C LEU A 494 -13.81 -25.33 5.34
N PRO A 495 -13.24 -25.90 6.41
CA PRO A 495 -13.42 -27.31 6.73
C PRO A 495 -14.87 -27.58 7.19
N ALA A 496 -15.35 -28.81 7.01
CA ALA A 496 -16.75 -29.20 7.27
C ALA A 496 -17.28 -28.93 8.69
N GLY A 497 -16.41 -28.64 9.67
CA GLY A 497 -16.77 -28.31 11.05
C GLY A 497 -16.66 -26.83 11.42
N ILE A 498 -16.31 -25.95 10.47
CA ILE A 498 -16.22 -24.50 10.69
C ILE A 498 -17.23 -23.82 9.74
N SER A 499 -18.19 -23.11 10.30
CA SER A 499 -19.17 -22.37 9.52
C SER A 499 -18.73 -20.93 9.25
N LYS A 500 -19.23 -20.35 8.16
CA LYS A 500 -19.03 -18.93 7.81
C LYS A 500 -19.43 -17.99 8.95
N ARG A 501 -20.56 -18.25 9.61
CA ARG A 501 -21.04 -17.44 10.73
C ARG A 501 -20.03 -17.38 11.88
N GLU A 502 -19.44 -18.52 12.26
CA GLU A 502 -18.43 -18.54 13.33
C GLU A 502 -17.18 -17.71 12.95
N VAL A 503 -16.74 -17.81 11.70
CA VAL A 503 -15.61 -17.03 11.16
C VAL A 503 -15.91 -15.54 11.20
N ARG A 504 -17.10 -15.12 10.75
CA ARG A 504 -17.52 -13.71 10.72
C ARG A 504 -17.76 -13.11 12.11
N LEU A 505 -18.23 -13.89 13.08
CA LEU A 505 -18.29 -13.46 14.48
C LEU A 505 -16.90 -13.16 15.05
N ILE A 506 -15.93 -14.03 14.78
CA ILE A 506 -14.54 -13.81 15.18
C ILE A 506 -13.97 -12.59 14.43
N GLU A 507 -14.22 -12.46 13.12
CA GLU A 507 -13.81 -11.31 12.32
C GLU A 507 -14.35 -9.97 12.87
N GLY A 508 -15.65 -9.86 13.15
CA GLY A 508 -16.23 -8.67 13.76
C GLY A 508 -15.58 -8.34 15.10
N SER A 509 -15.32 -9.36 15.93
CA SER A 509 -14.59 -9.18 17.19
C SER A 509 -13.14 -8.71 16.98
N LEU A 510 -12.47 -9.13 15.89
CA LEU A 510 -11.11 -8.72 15.56
C LEU A 510 -11.03 -7.21 15.31
N PHE A 511 -11.95 -6.66 14.52
CA PHE A 511 -12.05 -5.23 14.24
C PHE A 511 -12.25 -4.41 15.52
N LEU A 512 -13.17 -4.82 16.38
CA LEU A 512 -13.37 -4.16 17.67
C LEU A 512 -12.13 -4.26 18.57
N SER A 513 -11.48 -5.43 18.57
CA SER A 513 -10.29 -5.65 19.39
C SER A 513 -9.04 -4.94 18.86
N MET A 514 -9.01 -4.41 17.65
CA MET A 514 -7.80 -3.79 17.11
C MET A 514 -7.79 -2.27 17.20
N LEU A 515 -8.91 -1.64 17.57
CA LEU A 515 -9.03 -0.19 17.68
C LEU A 515 -7.87 0.45 18.46
N PRO A 516 -7.45 -0.03 19.65
CA PRO A 516 -6.35 0.62 20.38
C PRO A 516 -5.00 0.55 19.68
N LEU A 517 -4.79 -0.45 18.81
CA LEU A 517 -3.53 -0.65 18.09
C LEU A 517 -3.33 0.34 16.93
N HIS A 518 -4.37 1.09 16.60
CA HIS A 518 -4.37 2.07 15.52
C HIS A 518 -4.63 3.51 16.02
N ALA A 519 -4.32 3.79 17.29
CA ALA A 519 -4.52 5.10 17.92
C ALA A 519 -3.81 6.25 17.17
N ASP A 520 -2.68 5.98 16.51
CA ASP A 520 -1.96 6.97 15.68
C ASP A 520 -2.70 7.35 14.39
N HIS A 521 -3.75 6.61 14.03
CA HIS A 521 -4.55 6.82 12.81
C HIS A 521 -6.06 6.84 13.12
N PRO A 522 -6.60 7.94 13.70
CA PRO A 522 -8.00 8.02 14.13
C PRO A 522 -9.02 7.65 13.05
N ARG A 523 -8.80 8.07 11.80
CA ARG A 523 -9.69 7.71 10.68
C ARG A 523 -9.73 6.20 10.42
N ARG A 524 -8.61 5.48 10.56
CA ARG A 524 -8.57 4.02 10.42
C ARG A 524 -9.32 3.35 11.56
N GLN A 525 -9.24 3.88 12.79
CA GLN A 525 -10.03 3.36 13.91
C GLN A 525 -11.52 3.49 13.65
N LEU A 526 -11.99 4.63 13.11
CA LEU A 526 -13.40 4.80 12.74
C LEU A 526 -13.81 3.80 11.66
N ALA A 527 -13.03 3.64 10.60
CA ALA A 527 -13.31 2.65 9.55
C ALA A 527 -13.36 1.21 10.11
N MET A 528 -12.42 0.83 10.97
CA MET A 528 -12.41 -0.48 11.62
C MET A 528 -13.62 -0.69 12.53
N LEU A 529 -14.02 0.33 13.31
CA LEU A 529 -15.22 0.28 14.13
C LEU A 529 -16.46 0.02 13.27
N LEU A 530 -16.63 0.80 12.20
CA LEU A 530 -17.79 0.70 11.31
C LEU A 530 -17.82 -0.65 10.57
N SER A 531 -16.68 -1.14 10.06
CA SER A 531 -16.57 -2.51 9.51
C SER A 531 -17.01 -3.57 10.52
N GLY A 532 -16.52 -3.49 11.76
CA GLY A 532 -16.88 -4.42 12.83
C GLY A 532 -18.38 -4.39 13.15
N ILE A 533 -18.99 -3.20 13.26
CA ILE A 533 -20.43 -3.04 13.50
C ILE A 533 -21.26 -3.62 12.35
N CYS A 534 -20.89 -3.35 11.10
CA CYS A 534 -21.59 -3.89 9.93
C CYS A 534 -21.59 -5.42 9.94
N ILE A 535 -20.41 -6.05 10.08
CA ILE A 535 -20.28 -7.51 10.11
C ILE A 535 -21.10 -8.12 11.25
N LEU A 536 -21.04 -7.54 12.45
CA LEU A 536 -21.74 -8.07 13.61
C LEU A 536 -23.26 -7.92 13.52
N ASN A 537 -23.78 -6.87 12.89
CA ASN A 537 -25.24 -6.71 12.68
C ASN A 537 -25.80 -7.71 11.66
N GLU A 538 -24.97 -8.30 10.79
CA GLU A 538 -25.40 -9.35 9.87
C GLU A 538 -25.48 -10.73 10.54
N GLU A 539 -24.78 -10.95 11.65
CA GLU A 539 -24.62 -12.27 12.29
C GLU A 539 -25.34 -12.44 13.64
N LEU A 540 -25.63 -11.32 14.32
CA LEU A 540 -26.37 -11.23 15.60
C LEU A 540 -27.74 -10.61 15.38
#